data_AF-A0A223AVG7-F1
#
_entry.id   AF-A0A223AVG7-F1
#
_cell.length_a   1.000
_cell.length_b   1.000
_cell.length_c   1.000
_cell.angle_alpha   90.00
_cell.angle_beta   90.00
_cell.angle_gamma   90.00
#
_symmetry.space_group_name_H-M   'P 1'
#
loop_
_entity.id
_entity.type
_entity.pdbx_description
1 polymer ?
#
loop_
_entity_poly.entity_id
_entity_poly.type
_entity_poly.pdbx_seq_one_letter_code
_entity_poly.pdbx_strand_id
1 'polypeptide(L)'
;MDILVFLFFKLFIFWAILTIFEVAVINSLKVSTFKYIKLLKFLEIFYVILTIISIDFYLYIGTKVFSFLIYSLFIIIYFGILIYDFWKKKIIKKDFIIYFMYFFIDIVLVYLSSIMFFLFLGSGSYV
;
A
#
# COMPACT_ATOMS: atom_id res chain seq x y z
N MET A 1 -12.47 10.78 -20.25
CA MET A 1 -11.25 10.96 -19.43
C MET A 1 -11.49 11.82 -18.18
N ASP A 2 -12.28 12.89 -18.25
CA ASP A 2 -12.40 13.88 -17.15
C ASP A 2 -12.89 13.34 -15.81
N ILE A 3 -13.87 12.41 -15.81
CA ILE A 3 -14.39 11.80 -14.58
C ILE A 3 -13.33 10.92 -13.87
N LEU A 4 -12.48 10.23 -14.63
CA LEU A 4 -11.43 9.35 -14.10
C LEU A 4 -10.28 10.16 -13.51
N VAL A 5 -9.90 11.26 -14.17
CA VAL A 5 -8.90 12.22 -13.66
C VAL A 5 -9.37 12.83 -12.34
N PHE A 6 -10.66 13.19 -12.26
CA PHE A 6 -11.28 13.71 -11.04
C PHE A 6 -11.28 12.67 -9.89
N LEU A 7 -11.62 11.41 -10.18
CA LEU A 7 -11.57 10.31 -9.21
C LEU A 7 -10.15 10.03 -8.72
N PHE A 8 -9.16 10.04 -9.62
CA PHE A 8 -7.76 9.85 -9.29
C PHE A 8 -7.25 10.94 -8.34
N PHE A 9 -7.58 12.21 -8.62
CA PHE A 9 -7.22 13.34 -7.75
C PHE A 9 -7.82 13.20 -6.35
N LYS A 10 -9.07 12.75 -6.24
CA LYS A 10 -9.72 12.51 -4.94
C LYS A 10 -9.06 11.38 -4.15
N LEU A 11 -8.65 10.30 -4.82
CA LEU A 11 -7.90 9.18 -4.23
C LEU A 11 -6.54 9.65 -3.70
N PHE A 12 -5.85 10.51 -4.46
CA PHE A 12 -4.56 11.07 -4.07
C PHE A 12 -4.66 11.98 -2.83
N ILE A 13 -5.69 12.84 -2.77
CA ILE A 13 -5.95 13.68 -1.58
C ILE A 13 -6.28 12.81 -0.37
N PHE A 14 -7.13 11.79 -0.55
CA PHE A 14 -7.50 10.89 0.54
C PHE A 14 -6.29 10.13 1.08
N TRP A 15 -5.42 9.65 0.19
CA TRP A 15 -4.16 9.02 0.55
C TRP A 15 -3.27 9.94 1.39
N ALA A 16 -3.04 11.17 0.94
CA ALA A 16 -2.22 12.14 1.68
C ALA A 16 -2.77 12.47 3.08
N ILE A 17 -4.10 12.64 3.20
CA ILE A 17 -4.77 12.85 4.49
C ILE A 17 -4.55 11.64 5.40
N LEU A 18 -4.69 10.42 4.86
CA LEU A 18 -4.52 9.19 5.61
C LEU A 18 -3.08 9.05 6.15
N THR A 19 -2.07 9.40 5.34
CA THR A 19 -0.66 9.37 5.76
C THR A 19 -0.38 10.34 6.91
N ILE A 20 -0.99 11.54 6.88
CA ILE A 20 -0.85 12.54 7.95
C ILE A 20 -1.55 12.06 9.22
N PHE A 21 -2.77 11.53 9.08
CA PHE A 21 -3.54 10.98 10.20
C PHE A 21 -2.78 9.82 10.87
N GLU A 22 -2.22 8.92 10.07
CA GLU A 22 -1.42 7.81 10.56
C GLU A 22 -0.23 8.30 11.41
N VAL A 23 0.56 9.24 10.90
CA VAL A 23 1.69 9.84 11.63
C VAL A 23 1.23 10.52 12.93
N ALA A 24 0.13 11.26 12.89
CA ALA A 24 -0.41 11.95 14.05
C ALA A 24 -0.88 10.96 15.15
N VAL A 25 -1.60 9.90 14.75
CA VAL A 25 -2.09 8.86 15.66
C VAL A 25 -0.93 8.09 16.28
N ILE A 26 0.12 7.77 15.51
CA ILE A 26 1.31 7.09 16.02
C ILE A 26 2.04 7.93 17.06
N ASN A 27 2.25 9.23 16.77
CA ASN A 27 2.88 10.15 17.71
C ASN A 27 2.04 10.31 18.98
N SER A 28 0.72 10.34 18.86
CA SER A 28 -0.20 10.45 20.00
C SER A 28 -0.18 9.20 20.89
N LEU A 29 -0.09 8.01 20.30
CA LEU A 29 -0.23 6.75 21.02
C LEU A 29 1.05 6.27 21.72
N LYS A 30 2.18 6.98 21.60
CA LYS A 30 3.51 6.56 22.11
C LYS A 30 3.79 5.08 21.81
N VAL A 31 3.43 4.63 20.61
CA VAL A 31 3.55 3.22 20.24
C VAL A 31 5.03 2.84 20.26
N SER A 32 5.39 1.88 21.10
CA SER A 32 6.78 1.58 21.46
C SER A 32 7.61 0.99 20.31
N THR A 33 6.96 0.59 19.21
CA THR A 33 7.60 -0.15 18.11
C THR A 33 7.38 0.51 16.75
N PHE A 34 8.03 1.65 16.54
CA PHE A 34 8.10 2.35 15.24
C PHE A 34 8.54 1.47 14.05
N LYS A 35 9.12 0.30 14.34
CA LYS A 35 9.56 -0.73 13.39
C LYS A 35 8.49 -1.11 12.36
N TYR A 36 7.25 -1.36 12.79
CA TYR A 36 6.21 -1.90 11.89
C TYR A 36 5.68 -0.85 10.92
N ILE A 37 5.43 0.36 11.40
CA ILE A 37 5.04 1.50 10.56
C ILE A 37 6.15 1.82 9.53
N LYS A 38 7.41 1.80 9.97
CA LYS A 38 8.54 2.06 9.07
C LYS A 38 8.65 0.99 7.97
N LEU A 39 8.40 -0.27 8.32
CA LEU A 39 8.36 -1.39 7.37
C LEU A 39 7.18 -1.27 6.39
N LEU A 40 6.01 -0.85 6.88
CA LEU A 40 4.80 -0.66 6.09
C LEU A 40 4.98 0.47 5.06
N LYS A 41 5.51 1.63 5.47
CA LYS A 41 5.85 2.74 4.57
C LYS A 41 6.93 2.40 3.56
N PHE A 42 7.91 1.59 3.96
CA PHE A 42 8.90 1.08 3.02
C PHE A 42 8.24 0.21 1.94
N LEU A 43 7.30 -0.66 2.32
CA LEU A 43 6.54 -1.51 1.39
C LEU A 43 5.77 -0.67 0.37
N GLU A 44 5.16 0.43 0.83
CA GLU A 44 4.39 1.34 0.00
C GLU A 44 5.25 2.07 -1.04
N ILE A 45 6.38 2.65 -0.61
CA ILE A 45 7.34 3.30 -1.52
C ILE A 45 7.93 2.27 -2.51
N PHE A 46 8.23 1.06 -2.03
CA PHE A 46 8.77 -0.02 -2.85
C PHE A 46 7.77 -0.45 -3.94
N TYR A 47 6.47 -0.49 -3.64
CA TYR A 47 5.42 -0.76 -4.62
C TYR A 47 5.34 0.31 -5.71
N VAL A 48 5.44 1.59 -5.34
CA VAL A 48 5.44 2.69 -6.31
C VAL A 48 6.64 2.58 -7.25
N ILE A 49 7.83 2.32 -6.70
CA ILE A 49 9.06 2.12 -7.50
C ILE A 49 8.93 0.91 -8.42
N LEU A 50 8.44 -0.23 -7.92
CA LEU A 50 8.18 -1.43 -8.73
C LEU A 50 7.22 -1.12 -9.87
N THR A 51 6.16 -0.34 -9.61
CA THR A 51 5.17 0.04 -10.61
C THR A 51 5.78 0.92 -11.69
N ILE A 52 6.61 1.91 -11.33
CA ILE A 52 7.33 2.77 -12.29
C ILE A 52 8.30 1.95 -13.16
N ILE A 53 9.14 1.12 -12.54
CA ILE A 53 10.06 0.24 -13.28
C ILE A 53 9.28 -0.68 -14.24
N SER A 54 8.11 -1.18 -13.81
CA SER A 54 7.27 -2.05 -14.64
C SER A 54 6.61 -1.32 -15.81
N ILE A 55 6.37 0.00 -15.68
CA ILE A 55 5.85 0.85 -16.77
C ILE A 55 6.92 1.02 -17.85
N ASP A 56 8.19 1.21 -17.50
CA ASP A 56 9.27 1.33 -18.48
C ASP A 56 9.57 -0.01 -19.18
N PHE A 57 9.43 -1.14 -18.47
CA PHE A 57 9.57 -2.48 -19.04
C PHE A 57 8.32 -3.00 -19.79
N TYR A 58 7.25 -2.21 -19.86
CA TYR A 58 5.96 -2.59 -20.47
C TYR A 58 6.08 -3.00 -21.95
N LEU A 59 7.12 -2.54 -22.63
CA LEU A 59 7.39 -2.86 -24.03
C LEU A 59 7.91 -4.29 -24.28
N TYR A 60 8.28 -5.06 -23.25
CA TYR A 60 9.08 -6.29 -23.44
C TYR A 60 8.53 -7.62 -22.90
N ILE A 61 7.28 -7.71 -22.38
CA ILE A 61 6.54 -8.94 -21.93
C ILE A 61 6.18 -8.93 -20.43
N GLY A 62 4.90 -9.22 -20.11
CA GLY A 62 4.45 -9.88 -18.87
C GLY A 62 4.69 -9.21 -17.50
N THR A 63 5.32 -8.03 -17.45
CA THR A 63 5.84 -7.36 -16.25
C THR A 63 4.79 -6.99 -15.21
N LYS A 64 3.52 -6.80 -15.60
CA LYS A 64 2.42 -6.49 -14.67
C LYS A 64 2.17 -7.57 -13.62
N VAL A 65 2.15 -8.84 -14.06
CA VAL A 65 1.86 -9.98 -13.17
C VAL A 65 3.01 -10.19 -12.19
N PHE A 66 4.23 -9.93 -12.64
CA PHE A 66 5.44 -10.10 -11.84
C PHE A 66 5.53 -9.10 -10.68
N SER A 67 5.23 -7.82 -10.93
CA SER A 67 5.27 -6.80 -9.87
C SER A 67 4.15 -6.94 -8.85
N PHE A 68 2.97 -7.38 -9.29
CA PHE A 68 1.89 -7.75 -8.39
C PHE A 68 2.27 -8.97 -7.51
N LEU A 69 2.90 -9.99 -8.09
CA LEU A 69 3.39 -11.16 -7.36
C LEU A 69 4.45 -10.79 -6.31
N ILE A 70 5.43 -9.95 -6.66
CA ILE A 70 6.45 -9.49 -5.74
C ILE A 70 5.81 -8.72 -4.58
N TYR A 71 4.92 -7.77 -4.89
CA TYR A 71 4.23 -7.00 -3.86
C TYR A 71 3.37 -7.87 -2.94
N SER A 72 2.65 -8.85 -3.50
CA SER A 72 1.86 -9.81 -2.73
C SER A 72 2.73 -10.67 -1.80
N LEU A 73 3.93 -11.07 -2.25
CA LEU A 73 4.90 -11.77 -1.39
C LEU A 73 5.33 -10.90 -0.21
N PHE A 74 5.65 -9.63 -0.46
CA PHE A 74 6.02 -8.67 0.58
C PHE A 74 4.91 -8.43 1.60
N ILE A 75 3.65 -8.35 1.16
CA ILE A 75 2.47 -8.27 2.03
C ILE A 75 2.38 -9.49 2.96
N ILE A 76 2.52 -10.70 2.39
CA ILE A 76 2.45 -11.94 3.17
C ILE A 76 3.58 -12.01 4.20
N ILE A 77 4.79 -11.60 3.82
CA ILE A 77 5.94 -11.54 4.73
C ILE A 77 5.68 -10.56 5.88
N TYR A 78 5.21 -9.34 5.57
CA TYR A 78 4.86 -8.35 6.59
C TYR A 78 3.81 -8.90 7.57
N PHE A 79 2.76 -9.52 7.03
CA PHE A 79 1.68 -10.09 7.81
C PHE A 79 2.17 -11.24 8.71
N GLY A 80 3.02 -12.11 8.19
CA GLY A 80 3.67 -13.18 8.95
C GLY A 80 4.50 -12.66 10.12
N ILE A 81 5.28 -11.58 9.91
CA ILE A 81 6.06 -10.92 10.96
C ILE A 81 5.13 -10.34 12.04
N LEU A 82 4.03 -9.69 11.64
CA LEU A 82 3.05 -9.11 12.56
C LEU A 82 2.43 -10.18 13.47
N ILE A 83 1.98 -11.30 12.89
CA ILE A 83 1.43 -12.44 13.64
C ILE A 83 2.49 -13.07 14.54
N TYR A 84 3.70 -13.28 14.02
CA TYR A 84 4.78 -13.90 14.77
C TYR A 84 5.14 -13.10 16.02
N ASP A 85 5.33 -11.78 15.88
CA ASP A 85 5.70 -10.91 17.00
C ASP A 85 4.53 -10.72 17.98
N PHE A 86 3.27 -10.78 17.52
CA PHE A 86 2.10 -10.86 18.39
C PHE A 86 2.07 -12.17 19.21
N TRP A 87 2.30 -13.31 18.56
CA TRP A 87 2.30 -14.61 19.23
C TRP A 87 3.45 -14.74 20.24
N LYS A 88 4.60 -14.14 19.93
CA LYS A 88 5.74 -14.03 20.85
C LYS A 88 5.54 -13.00 21.97
N LYS A 89 4.37 -12.34 22.05
CA LYS A 89 4.02 -11.30 23.02
C LYS A 89 4.96 -10.10 23.02
N LYS A 90 5.62 -9.81 21.89
CA LYS A 90 6.45 -8.60 21.73
C LYS A 90 5.60 -7.35 21.50
N ILE A 91 4.36 -7.52 21.04
CA ILE A 91 3.40 -6.46 20.75
C ILE A 91 2.18 -6.63 21.67
N ILE A 92 1.68 -5.53 22.22
CA ILE A 92 0.46 -5.51 23.05
C ILE A 92 -0.77 -5.62 22.14
N LYS A 93 -1.86 -6.24 22.63
CA LYS A 93 -3.10 -6.41 21.86
C LYS A 93 -3.63 -5.11 21.23
N LYS A 94 -3.53 -3.99 21.95
CA LYS A 94 -3.95 -2.66 21.44
C LYS A 94 -3.13 -2.26 20.21
N ASP A 95 -1.80 -2.37 20.30
CA ASP A 95 -0.88 -1.96 19.23
C ASP A 95 -1.00 -2.89 18.02
N PHE A 96 -1.22 -4.19 18.26
CA PHE A 96 -1.51 -5.15 17.20
C PHE A 96 -2.76 -4.77 16.39
N ILE A 97 -3.86 -4.39 17.06
CA ILE A 97 -5.09 -3.96 16.38
C ILE A 97 -4.83 -2.73 15.52
N ILE A 98 -4.07 -1.76 16.03
CA ILE A 98 -3.72 -0.54 15.30
C ILE A 98 -2.89 -0.89 14.05
N TYR A 99 -1.82 -1.67 14.20
CA TYR A 99 -0.98 -2.08 13.07
C TYR A 99 -1.73 -2.93 12.05
N PHE A 100 -2.63 -3.79 12.51
CA PHE A 100 -3.47 -4.60 11.65
C PHE A 100 -4.47 -3.74 10.85
N MET A 101 -5.08 -2.73 11.48
CA MET A 101 -5.96 -1.79 10.78
C MET A 101 -5.20 -1.00 9.72
N TYR A 102 -4.03 -0.44 10.04
CA TYR A 102 -3.21 0.29 9.06
C TYR A 102 -2.80 -0.58 7.88
N PHE A 103 -2.31 -1.79 8.16
CA PHE A 103 -1.98 -2.77 7.13
C PHE A 103 -3.16 -3.08 6.20
N PHE A 104 -4.37 -3.24 6.75
CA PHE A 104 -5.56 -3.51 5.96
C PHE A 104 -5.98 -2.31 5.11
N ILE A 105 -5.92 -1.11 5.68
CA ILE A 105 -6.24 0.13 4.96
C ILE A 105 -5.30 0.30 3.76
N ASP A 106 -3.99 0.12 3.96
CA ASP A 106 -2.99 0.28 2.90
C ASP A 106 -3.21 -0.71 1.75
N ILE A 107 -3.50 -1.97 2.07
CA ILE A 107 -3.82 -2.99 1.05
C ILE A 107 -5.04 -2.57 0.22
N VAL A 108 -6.10 -2.11 0.88
CA VAL A 108 -7.32 -1.66 0.20
C VAL A 108 -7.02 -0.46 -0.69
N LEU A 109 -6.21 0.48 -0.22
CA LEU A 109 -5.82 1.68 -0.95
C LEU A 109 -4.99 1.34 -2.20
N VAL A 110 -4.00 0.45 -2.06
CA VAL A 110 -3.18 -0.03 -3.18
C VAL A 110 -4.03 -0.80 -4.20
N TYR A 111 -4.94 -1.65 -3.74
CA TYR A 111 -5.84 -2.38 -4.63
C TYR A 111 -6.78 -1.45 -5.42
N LEU A 112 -7.39 -0.46 -4.77
CA LEU A 112 -8.22 0.56 -5.42
C LEU A 112 -7.42 1.41 -6.41
N SER A 113 -6.20 1.81 -6.04
CA SER A 113 -5.29 2.56 -6.91
C SER A 113 -4.94 1.76 -8.16
N SER A 114 -4.66 0.46 -8.02
CA SER A 114 -4.40 -0.45 -9.14
C SER A 114 -5.59 -0.58 -10.09
N ILE A 115 -6.82 -0.71 -9.56
CA ILE A 115 -8.05 -0.73 -10.37
C ILE A 115 -8.22 0.59 -11.14
N MET A 116 -8.06 1.73 -10.47
CA MET A 116 -8.18 3.04 -11.11
C MET A 116 -7.13 3.24 -12.20
N PHE A 117 -5.90 2.82 -11.97
CA PHE A 117 -4.83 2.84 -12.97
C PHE A 117 -5.17 1.96 -14.18
N PHE A 118 -5.73 0.77 -13.95
CA PHE A 118 -6.18 -0.12 -15.02
C PHE A 118 -7.31 0.50 -15.86
N LEU A 119 -8.33 1.08 -15.21
CA LEU A 119 -9.45 1.75 -15.88
C LEU A 119 -8.97 2.96 -16.69
N PHE A 120 -8.00 3.72 -16.17
CA PHE A 120 -7.41 4.85 -16.86
C PHE A 120 -6.68 4.42 -18.15
N LEU A 121 -5.80 3.41 -18.07
CA LEU A 121 -5.08 2.91 -19.24
C LEU A 121 -5.97 2.18 -20.26
N GLY A 122 -6.92 1.37 -19.81
CA GLY A 122 -7.84 0.62 -20.69
C GLY A 122 -8.80 1.52 -21.48
N SER A 123 -9.08 2.73 -20.98
CA SER A 123 -9.95 3.70 -21.66
C SER A 123 -9.33 4.33 -22.92
N GLY A 124 -8.02 4.15 -23.15
CA GLY A 124 -7.31 4.69 -24.33
C GLY A 124 -7.20 3.74 -25.53
N SER A 125 -7.68 2.49 -25.44
CA SER A 125 -7.51 1.47 -26.49
C SER A 125 -8.70 1.29 -27.44
N TYR A 126 -9.65 2.23 -27.47
CA TYR A 126 -10.81 2.20 -28.39
C TYR A 126 -10.92 3.47 -29.24
N VAL A 127 -9.82 3.87 -29.89
CA VAL A 127 -9.84 4.81 -31.03
C VAL A 127 -9.14 4.16 -32.21
#